data_AF-A0AAD9URT5-F1
#
_entry.id   AF-A0AAD9URT5-F1
#
_cell.length_a   1.000
_cell.length_b   1.000
_cell.length_c   1.000
_cell.angle_alpha   90.00
_cell.angle_beta   90.00
_cell.angle_gamma   90.00
#
_symmetry.space_group_name_H-M   'P 1'
#
loop_
_entity.id
_entity.type
_entity.pdbx_description
1 polymer ?
#
loop_
_entity_poly.entity_id
_entity_poly.type
_entity_poly.pdbx_seq_one_letter_code
_entity_poly.pdbx_strand_id
1 'polypeptide(L)'
;MTNVKQNLDFTKTTLADPLTLPDRIICYNGVNVDMEESICIFLKRFAYLCRYVDMLPRFTRPERHLCLISNAVMNELYQPWNHPVPDLDEDWFSPEHL
;
A
#
# COMPACT_ATOMS: atom_id res chain seq x y z
N MET A 1 26.94 8.11 3.95
CA MET A 1 25.88 7.07 3.81
C MET A 1 25.14 6.87 5.15
N THR A 2 24.56 7.94 5.72
CA THR A 2 23.96 7.87 7.08
C THR A 2 22.58 8.53 7.19
N ASN A 3 22.19 9.41 6.25
CA ASN A 3 21.00 10.26 6.40
C ASN A 3 19.66 9.63 5.96
N VAL A 4 19.65 8.48 5.29
CA VAL A 4 18.39 7.85 4.83
C VAL A 4 17.81 6.90 5.89
N LYS A 5 18.67 6.24 6.68
CA LYS A 5 18.23 5.25 7.68
C LYS A 5 17.47 5.91 8.85
N GLN A 6 17.95 7.07 9.31
CA GLN A 6 17.33 7.79 10.43
C GLN A 6 15.92 8.34 10.13
N ASN A 7 15.56 8.53 8.86
CA ASN A 7 14.19 8.90 8.47
C ASN A 7 13.25 7.69 8.39
N LEU A 8 13.77 6.48 8.13
CA LEU A 8 12.97 5.26 8.10
C LEU A 8 12.56 4.81 9.52
N ASP A 9 13.47 4.93 10.49
CA ASP A 9 13.19 4.52 11.88
C ASP A 9 12.05 5.32 12.52
N PHE A 10 11.91 6.61 12.17
CA PHE A 10 10.83 7.47 12.70
C PHE A 10 9.45 7.12 12.10
N THR A 11 9.41 6.70 10.83
CA THR A 11 8.17 6.25 10.18
C THR A 11 7.70 4.89 10.71
N LYS A 12 8.61 4.07 11.24
CA LYS A 12 8.32 2.73 11.73
C LYS A 12 7.37 2.73 12.93
N THR A 13 7.58 3.63 13.90
CA THR A 13 6.75 3.68 15.14
C THR A 13 5.43 4.42 14.94
N THR A 14 5.38 5.41 14.04
CA THR A 14 4.19 6.28 13.92
C THR A 14 3.13 5.74 12.97
N LEU A 15 3.52 4.92 11.97
CA LEU A 15 2.59 4.41 10.94
C LEU A 15 2.21 2.93 11.10
N ALA A 16 3.04 2.13 11.77
CA ALA A 16 2.78 0.69 11.95
C ALA A 16 1.69 0.42 13.00
N ASP A 17 1.59 1.27 14.02
CA ASP A 17 0.69 1.09 15.16
C ASP A 17 -0.81 1.23 14.81
N PRO A 18 -1.26 2.20 13.99
CA PRO A 18 -2.69 2.32 13.63
C PRO A 18 -3.15 1.36 12.54
N LEU A 19 -2.24 0.73 11.78
CA LEU A 19 -2.58 0.10 10.51
C LEU A 19 -2.46 -1.45 10.52
N THR A 20 -2.06 -2.05 11.65
CA THR A 20 -1.95 -3.52 11.88
C THR A 20 -1.34 -4.25 10.68
N LEU A 21 -0.21 -3.75 10.21
CA LEU A 21 0.38 -4.20 8.96
C LEU A 21 1.29 -5.42 9.20
N PRO A 22 1.33 -6.38 8.26
CA PRO A 22 2.28 -7.49 8.34
C PRO A 22 3.72 -6.96 8.21
N ASP A 23 4.68 -7.55 8.93
CA ASP A 23 6.11 -7.15 8.87
C ASP A 23 6.72 -7.22 7.46
N ARG A 24 6.14 -8.07 6.61
CA ARG A 24 6.59 -8.32 5.24
C ARG A 24 5.40 -8.51 4.32
N ILE A 25 5.53 -8.04 3.08
CA ILE A 25 4.56 -8.31 2.02
C ILE A 25 5.17 -9.28 1.02
N ILE A 26 4.41 -10.34 0.76
CA ILE A 26 4.72 -11.32 -0.29
C ILE A 26 3.94 -10.90 -1.53
N CYS A 27 4.66 -10.41 -2.54
CA CYS A 27 4.06 -10.11 -3.83
C CYS A 27 3.68 -11.41 -4.56
N TYR A 28 2.74 -11.34 -5.50
CA TYR A 28 2.26 -12.50 -6.30
C TYR A 28 3.39 -13.32 -6.96
N ASN A 29 4.51 -12.67 -7.32
CA ASN A 29 5.68 -13.32 -7.92
C ASN A 29 6.65 -13.95 -6.89
N GLY A 30 6.24 -14.09 -5.63
CA GLY A 30 7.09 -14.58 -4.54
C GLY A 30 8.15 -13.57 -4.07
N VAL A 31 8.11 -12.33 -4.57
CA VAL A 31 9.03 -11.27 -4.13
C VAL A 31 8.64 -10.82 -2.73
N ASN A 32 9.52 -11.12 -1.78
CA ASN A 32 9.40 -10.70 -0.39
C ASN A 32 10.00 -9.30 -0.23
N VAL A 33 9.20 -8.35 0.24
CA VAL A 33 9.63 -6.96 0.46
C VAL A 33 9.26 -6.55 1.87
N ASP A 34 10.17 -5.84 2.52
CA ASP A 34 9.93 -5.31 3.87
C ASP A 34 8.77 -4.31 3.82
N MET A 35 7.90 -4.35 4.83
CA MET A 35 6.67 -3.56 4.83
C MET A 35 6.93 -2.04 4.79
N GLU A 36 8.01 -1.58 5.40
CA GLU A 36 8.41 -0.18 5.36
C GLU A 36 8.77 0.28 3.94
N GLU A 37 9.51 -0.53 3.19
CA GLU A 37 9.89 -0.21 1.82
C GLU A 37 8.64 -0.18 0.92
N SER A 38 7.74 -1.16 1.10
CA SER A 38 6.53 -1.29 0.29
C SER A 38 5.54 -0.13 0.53
N ILE A 39 5.32 0.27 1.78
CA ILE A 39 4.50 1.44 2.11
C ILE A 39 5.14 2.72 1.60
N CYS A 40 6.45 2.86 1.71
CA CYS A 40 7.14 4.05 1.19
C CYS A 40 6.94 4.18 -0.32
N ILE A 41 7.05 3.08 -1.08
CA ILE A 41 6.74 3.04 -2.52
C ILE A 41 5.28 3.43 -2.77
N PHE A 42 4.36 2.85 -2.01
CA PHE A 42 2.92 3.13 -2.13
C PHE A 42 2.62 4.61 -1.85
N LEU A 43 3.03 5.14 -0.69
CA LEU A 43 2.83 6.55 -0.32
C LEU A 43 3.48 7.51 -1.31
N LYS A 44 4.65 7.17 -1.88
CA LYS A 44 5.28 8.00 -2.90
C LYS A 44 4.40 8.15 -4.13
N ARG A 45 3.70 7.09 -4.56
CA ARG A 45 2.73 7.09 -5.68
C ARG A 45 1.47 7.89 -5.37
N PHE A 46 1.02 7.89 -4.12
CA PHE A 46 -0.19 8.61 -3.71
C PHE A 46 0.07 10.11 -3.44
N ALA A 47 1.21 10.43 -2.84
CA ALA A 47 1.61 11.81 -2.56
C ALA A 47 2.00 12.57 -3.83
N TYR A 48 2.56 11.86 -4.81
CA TYR A 48 2.90 12.38 -6.13
C TYR A 48 2.43 11.37 -7.15
N LEU A 49 1.51 11.75 -8.04
CA LEU A 49 1.04 10.95 -9.18
C LEU A 49 2.16 10.78 -10.24
N CYS A 50 3.38 10.44 -9.82
CA CYS A 50 4.53 10.24 -10.68
C CYS A 50 4.55 8.82 -11.25
N ARG A 51 5.23 8.66 -12.39
CA ARG A 51 5.39 7.34 -13.01
C ARG A 51 6.40 6.52 -12.20
N TYR A 52 6.24 5.21 -12.21
CA TYR A 52 7.18 4.30 -11.54
C TYR A 52 8.62 4.46 -12.04
N VAL A 53 8.80 4.90 -13.29
CA VAL A 53 10.13 5.21 -13.86
C VAL A 53 10.90 6.26 -13.06
N ASP A 54 10.20 7.23 -12.46
CA ASP A 54 10.81 8.31 -11.66
C ASP A 54 11.26 7.82 -10.28
N MET A 55 10.74 6.67 -9.85
CA MET A 55 11.07 6.02 -8.58
C MET A 55 12.23 5.02 -8.71
N LEU A 56 12.55 4.58 -9.94
CA LEU A 56 13.67 3.68 -10.23
C LEU A 56 15.00 4.08 -9.58
N PRO A 57 15.47 5.35 -9.67
CA PRO A 57 16.76 5.72 -9.09
C PRO A 57 16.80 5.62 -7.56
N ARG A 58 15.65 5.58 -6.88
CA ARG A 58 15.59 5.48 -5.41
C ARG A 58 15.50 4.05 -4.92
N PHE A 59 14.71 3.21 -5.58
CA PHE A 59 14.43 1.85 -5.12
C PHE A 59 15.26 0.78 -5.85
N THR A 60 15.93 1.09 -6.96
CA THR A 60 16.77 0.16 -7.75
C THR A 60 16.07 -1.11 -8.25
N ARG A 61 14.74 -1.18 -8.09
CA ARG A 61 13.89 -2.27 -8.56
C ARG A 61 13.30 -1.92 -9.92
N PRO A 62 13.05 -2.88 -10.82
CA PRO A 62 12.40 -2.61 -12.10
C PRO A 62 10.99 -2.06 -11.88
N GLU A 63 10.50 -1.24 -12.81
CA GLU A 63 9.17 -0.59 -12.75
C GLU A 63 8.06 -1.59 -12.45
N ARG A 64 8.10 -2.77 -13.08
CA ARG A 64 7.12 -3.83 -12.85
C ARG A 64 7.08 -4.30 -11.40
N HIS A 65 8.23 -4.37 -10.72
CA HIS A 65 8.27 -4.73 -9.30
C HIS A 65 7.63 -3.64 -8.43
N LEU A 66 7.87 -2.36 -8.72
CA LEU A 66 7.25 -1.27 -7.97
C LEU A 66 5.72 -1.27 -8.11
N CYS A 67 5.22 -1.59 -9.31
CA CYS A 67 3.80 -1.76 -9.55
C CYS A 67 3.20 -2.94 -8.75
N LEU A 68 3.87 -4.10 -8.78
CA LEU A 68 3.45 -5.28 -8.03
C LEU A 68 3.42 -5.02 -6.53
N ILE A 69 4.46 -4.39 -5.99
CA ILE A 69 4.54 -4.02 -4.58
C ILE A 69 3.39 -3.09 -4.19
N SER A 70 3.13 -2.06 -5.00
CA SER A 70 2.05 -1.10 -4.73
C SER A 70 0.68 -1.78 -4.71
N ASN A 71 0.44 -2.71 -5.65
CA ASN A 71 -0.81 -3.45 -5.71
C ASN A 71 -0.95 -4.46 -4.56
N ALA A 72 0.14 -5.11 -4.15
CA ALA A 72 0.14 -6.01 -3.00
C ALA A 72 -0.17 -5.24 -1.70
N VAL A 73 0.48 -4.10 -1.47
CA VAL A 73 0.17 -3.20 -0.34
C VAL A 73 -1.29 -2.78 -0.36
N MET A 74 -1.79 -2.37 -1.53
CA MET A 74 -3.20 -2.03 -1.71
C MET A 74 -4.11 -3.18 -1.31
N ASN A 75 -3.84 -4.39 -1.79
CA ASN A 75 -4.64 -5.57 -1.48
C ASN A 75 -4.68 -5.88 0.02
N GLU A 76 -3.53 -5.81 0.70
CA GLU A 76 -3.43 -5.99 2.16
C GLU A 76 -4.23 -4.93 2.93
N LEU A 77 -4.13 -3.66 2.53
CA LEU A 77 -4.88 -2.57 3.15
C LEU A 77 -6.39 -2.69 2.94
N TYR A 78 -6.82 -3.23 1.80
CA TYR A 78 -8.22 -3.45 1.50
C TYR A 78 -8.78 -4.76 2.09
N GLN A 79 -7.95 -5.71 2.54
CA GLN A 79 -8.45 -6.97 3.14
C GLN A 79 -9.46 -6.75 4.28
N PRO A 80 -9.24 -5.85 5.25
CA PRO A 80 -10.21 -5.59 6.32
C PRO A 80 -11.52 -5.00 5.80
N TRP A 81 -11.46 -4.32 4.65
CA TRP A 81 -12.56 -3.62 3.99
C TRP A 81 -13.25 -4.46 2.92
N ASN A 82 -12.71 -5.65 2.62
CA ASN A 82 -13.27 -6.60 1.66
C ASN A 82 -14.43 -7.41 2.28
N HIS A 83 -15.21 -6.76 3.16
CA HIS A 83 -16.50 -7.31 3.53
C HIS A 83 -17.36 -7.30 2.26
N PRO A 84 -18.03 -8.41 1.90
CA PRO A 84 -19.11 -8.37 0.94
C PRO A 84 -20.02 -7.23 1.38
N VAL A 85 -20.34 -6.31 0.48
CA VAL A 85 -21.35 -5.27 0.75
C VAL A 85 -22.55 -6.04 1.31
N PRO A 86 -22.89 -5.89 2.61
CA PRO A 86 -24.10 -6.50 3.13
C PRO A 86 -25.22 -5.97 2.24
N ASP A 87 -26.12 -6.86 1.81
CA ASP A 87 -27.14 -6.63 0.79
C ASP A 87 -27.50 -5.15 0.61
N LEU A 88 -27.57 -4.70 -0.65
CA LEU A 88 -28.08 -3.37 -1.03
C LEU A 88 -29.56 -3.15 -0.67
N ASP A 89 -30.12 -3.96 0.24
CA ASP A 89 -31.41 -3.83 0.90
C ASP A 89 -31.39 -2.77 2.03
N GLU A 90 -30.52 -1.75 1.92
CA GLU A 90 -30.70 -0.57 2.75
C GLU A 90 -31.81 0.30 2.15
N ASP A 91 -32.73 0.77 3.01
CA ASP A 91 -33.95 1.52 2.64
C ASP A 91 -33.71 2.73 1.70
N TRP A 92 -32.50 3.27 1.65
CA TRP A 92 -32.13 4.38 0.76
C TRP A 92 -31.89 3.99 -0.70
N PHE A 93 -31.69 2.69 -1.00
CA PHE A 93 -31.62 2.15 -2.37
C PHE A 93 -32.96 1.60 -2.87
N SER A 94 -34.00 1.58 -2.02
CA SER A 94 -35.33 1.12 -2.40
C SER A 94 -35.92 1.99 -3.53
N PRO A 95 -36.50 1.38 -4.58
CA PRO A 95 -37.00 2.09 -5.77
C PRO A 95 -38.17 3.03 -5.50
N GLU A 96 -38.68 3.07 -4.26
CA GLU A 96 -39.71 3.98 -3.78
C GLU A 96 -39.19 5.40 -3.47
N HIS A 97 -37.88 5.61 -3.47
CA HIS A 97 -37.24 6.93 -3.31
C HIS A 97 -36.62 7.50 -4.61
N LEU A 98 -36.86 6.88 -5.78
CA LEU A 98 -36.46 7.35 -7.12
C LEU A 98 -37.63 8.02 -7.86
#